data_AF-Q84XL3-F1
#
_entry.id   AF-Q84XL3-F1
#
_cell.length_a   1.000
_cell.length_b   1.000
_cell.length_c   1.000
_cell.angle_alpha   90.00
_cell.angle_beta   90.00
_cell.angle_gamma   90.00
#
_symmetry.space_group_name_H-M   'P 1'
#
loop_
_entity.id
_entity.type
_entity.pdbx_description
1 polymer ?
#
loop_
_entity_poly.entity_id
_entity_poly.type
_entity_poly.pdbx_seq_one_letter_code
_entity_poly.pdbx_strand_id
1 'polypeptide(L)'
;TINSYEANCIKEIVDTISNKLPTVSANVNKNLVGIEARLQDLKSKLRIGSDGVHIVGIWGVGGGGKTTLASAAYAELSHQFEAHCLLQNIREESNKHGMEKLQEKFLS
;
A
#
# COMPACT_ATOMS: atom_id res chain seq x y z
N THR A 1 -9.85 28.04 19.08
CA THR A 1 -8.47 27.97 19.59
C THR A 1 -8.21 26.74 20.45
N ILE A 2 -9.11 26.33 21.35
CA ILE A 2 -8.94 25.12 22.19
C ILE A 2 -9.08 23.80 21.41
N ASN A 3 -10.06 23.69 20.50
CA ASN A 3 -10.23 22.48 19.66
C ASN A 3 -9.03 22.15 18.77
N SER A 4 -8.22 23.14 18.38
CA SER A 4 -7.04 22.89 17.54
C SER A 4 -5.90 22.23 18.32
N TYR A 5 -5.71 22.61 19.59
CA TYR A 5 -4.70 21.98 20.44
C TYR A 5 -5.09 20.55 20.78
N GLU A 6 -6.37 20.31 21.09
CA GLU A 6 -6.88 18.97 21.36
C GLU A 6 -6.77 18.08 20.12
N ALA A 7 -7.17 18.57 18.94
CA ALA A 7 -7.02 17.82 17.69
C ALA A 7 -5.55 17.49 17.37
N ASN A 8 -4.62 18.43 17.59
CA ASN A 8 -3.19 18.19 17.38
C ASN A 8 -2.63 17.16 18.37
N CYS A 9 -3.02 17.24 19.65
CA CYS A 9 -2.62 16.29 20.67
C CYS A 9 -3.13 14.87 20.35
N ILE A 10 -4.41 14.76 19.95
CA ILE A 10 -4.99 13.47 19.51
C ILE A 10 -4.23 12.93 18.30
N LYS A 11 -3.93 13.78 17.30
CA LYS A 11 -3.17 13.37 16.12
C LYS A 11 -1.78 12.86 16.50
N GLU A 12 -1.07 13.55 17.36
CA GLU A 12 0.28 13.17 17.80
C GLU A 12 0.27 11.83 18.57
N ILE A 13 -0.75 11.60 19.40
CA ILE A 13 -0.97 10.33 20.10
C ILE A 13 -1.26 9.20 19.09
N VAL A 14 -2.16 9.44 18.13
CA VAL A 14 -2.53 8.46 17.09
C VAL A 14 -1.33 8.12 16.21
N ASP A 15 -0.56 9.12 15.78
CA ASP A 15 0.64 8.93 14.96
C ASP A 15 1.70 8.15 15.75
N THR A 16 1.92 8.48 17.02
CA THR A 16 2.87 7.77 17.89
C THR A 16 2.49 6.32 18.10
N ILE A 17 1.21 6.04 18.35
CA ILE A 17 0.71 4.67 18.55
C ILE A 17 0.77 3.88 17.23
N SER A 18 0.32 4.47 16.12
CA SER A 18 0.35 3.84 14.79
C SER A 18 1.76 3.48 14.35
N ASN A 19 2.74 4.33 14.64
CA ASN A 19 4.15 4.08 14.33
C ASN A 19 4.81 3.04 15.24
N LYS A 20 4.30 2.84 16.46
CA LYS A 20 4.84 1.87 17.45
C LYS A 20 4.15 0.52 17.39
N LEU A 21 2.91 0.46 16.95
CA LEU A 21 2.25 -0.79 16.64
C LEU A 21 3.09 -1.46 15.56
N PRO A 22 3.50 -2.73 15.76
CA PRO A 22 4.06 -3.47 14.66
C PRO A 22 3.03 -3.39 13.56
N THR A 23 3.42 -2.81 12.42
CA THR A 23 2.67 -3.01 11.19
C THR A 23 2.43 -4.50 11.17
N VAL A 24 1.18 -4.94 11.15
CA VAL A 24 0.88 -6.33 10.87
C VAL A 24 1.32 -6.47 9.42
N SER A 25 2.64 -6.59 9.20
CA SER A 25 3.22 -7.13 8.01
C SER A 25 2.65 -8.53 8.06
N ALA A 26 1.48 -8.68 7.43
CA ALA A 26 0.90 -9.97 7.21
C ALA A 26 2.08 -10.81 6.75
N ASN A 27 2.24 -11.94 7.42
CA ASN A 27 3.35 -12.88 7.40
C ASN A 27 3.56 -13.52 6.00
N VAL A 28 3.28 -12.78 4.92
CA VAL A 28 3.19 -13.17 3.52
C VAL A 28 4.52 -13.77 3.04
N ASN A 29 5.64 -13.45 3.69
CA ASN A 29 6.95 -13.58 3.05
C ASN A 29 7.99 -14.47 3.72
N LYS A 30 7.71 -15.25 4.78
CA LYS A 30 8.76 -16.15 5.31
C LYS A 30 9.23 -17.21 4.30
N ASN A 31 8.42 -17.53 3.30
CA ASN A 31 8.69 -18.58 2.31
C ASN A 31 9.00 -18.06 0.90
N LEU A 32 9.06 -16.74 0.68
CA LEU A 32 9.21 -16.16 -0.66
C LEU A 32 10.65 -15.69 -0.89
N VAL A 33 11.47 -16.59 -1.44
CA VAL A 33 12.89 -16.36 -1.71
C VAL A 33 13.07 -15.23 -2.74
N GLY A 34 13.94 -14.26 -2.43
CA GLY A 34 14.31 -13.18 -3.33
C GLY A 34 13.29 -12.03 -3.45
N ILE A 35 12.15 -12.09 -2.75
CA ILE A 35 11.21 -10.95 -2.71
C ILE A 35 11.83 -9.74 -2.03
N GLU A 36 12.57 -9.92 -0.94
CA GLU A 36 13.19 -8.82 -0.20
C GLU A 36 14.05 -7.93 -1.12
N ALA A 37 14.96 -8.52 -1.90
CA ALA A 37 15.83 -7.77 -2.81
C ALA A 37 15.02 -6.99 -3.87
N ARG A 38 14.00 -7.62 -4.45
CA ARG A 38 13.11 -6.97 -5.43
C ARG A 38 12.25 -5.86 -4.82
N LEU A 39 11.86 -6.02 -3.56
CA LEU A 39 11.07 -5.06 -2.82
C LEU A 39 11.90 -3.82 -2.48
N GLN A 40 13.17 -4.01 -2.10
CA GLN A 40 14.11 -2.90 -1.90
C GLN A 40 14.38 -2.13 -3.21
N ASP A 41 14.58 -2.83 -4.33
CA ASP A 41 14.70 -2.19 -5.65
C ASP A 41 13.43 -1.39 -6.01
N LEU A 42 12.24 -1.96 -5.78
CA LEU A 42 10.97 -1.25 -6.01
C LEU A 42 10.84 0.01 -5.14
N LYS A 43 11.15 -0.08 -3.85
CA LYS A 43 11.12 1.07 -2.92
C LYS A 43 11.99 2.23 -3.40
N SER A 44 13.20 1.93 -3.88
CA SER A 44 14.11 2.96 -4.40
C SER A 44 13.53 3.73 -5.60
N LYS A 45 12.59 3.12 -6.33
CA LYS A 45 11.93 3.72 -7.51
C LYS A 45 10.63 4.46 -7.17
N LEU A 46 10.00 4.17 -6.03
CA LEU A 46 8.71 4.76 -5.64
C LEU A 46 8.81 6.23 -5.25
N ARG A 47 10.01 6.75 -4.93
CA ARG A 47 10.25 8.16 -4.56
C ARG A 47 9.26 8.67 -3.50
N ILE A 48 8.98 7.85 -2.49
CA ILE A 48 8.02 8.16 -1.41
C ILE A 48 8.43 9.46 -0.71
N GLY A 49 7.47 10.35 -0.50
CA GLY A 49 7.70 11.66 0.11
C GLY A 49 8.12 12.77 -0.86
N SER A 50 8.21 12.49 -2.16
CA SER A 50 8.37 13.55 -3.18
C SER A 50 7.02 14.11 -3.63
N ASP A 51 7.02 15.38 -4.02
CA ASP A 51 5.81 16.04 -4.51
C ASP A 51 5.31 15.46 -5.84
N GLY A 52 3.99 15.44 -6.01
CA GLY A 52 3.33 15.00 -7.25
C GLY A 52 2.94 13.52 -7.29
N VAL A 53 2.37 13.10 -8.42
CA VAL A 53 1.87 11.74 -8.64
C VAL A 53 2.93 10.89 -9.34
N HIS A 54 3.24 9.74 -8.74
CA HIS A 54 4.19 8.77 -9.30
C HIS A 54 3.49 7.44 -9.62
N ILE A 55 3.66 6.95 -10.85
CA ILE A 55 3.11 5.67 -11.30
C ILE A 55 4.28 4.74 -11.63
N VAL A 56 4.28 3.54 -11.05
CA VAL A 56 5.29 2.50 -11.30
C VAL A 56 4.61 1.24 -11.84
N GLY A 57 5.10 0.73 -12.97
CA GLY A 57 4.64 -0.52 -13.57
C GLY A 57 5.58 -1.68 -13.26
N ILE A 58 5.02 -2.84 -12.90
CA ILE A 58 5.77 -4.10 -12.74
C ILE A 58 5.42 -5.01 -13.92
N TRP A 59 6.36 -5.25 -14.83
CA TRP A 59 6.16 -6.10 -16.01
C TRP A 59 7.15 -7.27 -16.07
N GLY A 60 6.92 -8.21 -17.00
CA GLY A 60 7.78 -9.37 -17.22
C GLY A 60 6.99 -10.64 -17.49
N VAL A 61 7.71 -11.76 -17.65
CA VAL A 61 7.15 -13.08 -17.99
C VAL A 61 6.09 -13.57 -16.99
N GLY A 62 5.20 -14.46 -17.46
CA GLY A 62 4.24 -15.16 -16.62
C GLY A 62 4.91 -15.94 -15.48
N GLY A 63 4.25 -16.06 -14.33
CA GLY A 63 4.79 -16.80 -13.17
C GLY A 63 5.92 -16.10 -12.39
N GLY A 64 6.42 -14.95 -12.84
CA GLY A 64 7.55 -14.26 -12.19
C GLY A 64 7.27 -13.59 -10.83
N GLY A 65 6.06 -13.74 -10.28
CA GLY A 65 5.69 -13.20 -8.96
C GLY A 65 5.39 -11.68 -8.93
N LYS A 66 5.00 -11.08 -10.07
CA LYS A 66 4.73 -9.62 -10.17
C LYS A 66 3.63 -9.14 -9.22
N THR A 67 2.49 -9.81 -9.24
CA THR A 67 1.36 -9.53 -8.33
C THR A 67 1.78 -9.74 -6.88
N THR A 68 2.58 -10.78 -6.61
CA THR A 68 3.13 -11.06 -5.28
C THR A 68 4.03 -9.93 -4.79
N LEU A 69 4.91 -9.40 -5.64
CA LEU A 69 5.76 -8.25 -5.31
C LEU A 69 4.93 -6.99 -5.04
N ALA A 70 3.89 -6.72 -5.84
CA ALA A 70 2.99 -5.60 -5.60
C ALA A 70 2.24 -5.72 -4.27
N SER A 71 1.75 -6.92 -3.94
CA SER A 71 1.08 -7.19 -2.65
C SER A 71 2.04 -7.09 -1.46
N ALA A 72 3.28 -7.55 -1.60
CA ALA A 72 4.30 -7.38 -0.57
C ALA A 72 4.65 -5.90 -0.33
N ALA A 73 4.79 -5.13 -1.41
CA ALA A 73 5.02 -3.69 -1.32
C ALA A 73 3.86 -2.96 -0.65
N TYR A 74 2.62 -3.29 -0.98
CA TYR A 74 1.46 -2.74 -0.31
C TYR A 74 1.46 -3.06 1.19
N ALA A 75 1.64 -4.34 1.57
CA ALA A 75 1.64 -4.76 2.96
C ALA A 75 2.71 -4.07 3.80
N GLU A 76 3.86 -3.73 3.21
CA GLU A 76 4.92 -3.04 3.91
C GLU A 76 4.78 -1.53 3.89
N LEU A 77 4.32 -0.91 2.81
CA LEU A 77 4.40 0.54 2.62
C LEU A 77 3.08 1.26 2.88
N SER A 78 1.94 0.57 2.90
CA SER A 78 0.62 1.22 2.96
C SER A 78 0.47 2.14 4.17
N HIS A 79 1.01 1.73 5.32
CA HIS A 79 0.95 2.50 6.58
C HIS A 79 1.64 3.87 6.52
N GLN A 80 2.48 4.13 5.51
CA GLN A 80 3.15 5.42 5.32
C GLN A 80 2.27 6.44 4.58
N PHE A 81 1.09 6.03 4.11
CA PHE A 81 0.17 6.87 3.34
C PHE A 81 -1.09 7.14 4.17
N GLU A 82 -1.59 8.38 4.07
CA GLU A 82 -2.85 8.80 4.74
C GLU A 82 -4.06 8.00 4.24
N ALA A 83 -4.08 7.67 2.95
CA ALA A 83 -5.07 6.81 2.33
C ALA A 83 -4.39 5.82 1.39
N HIS A 84 -4.84 4.56 1.42
CA HIS A 84 -4.26 3.50 0.60
C HIS A 84 -5.31 2.46 0.23
N CYS A 85 -5.25 1.93 -1.00
CA CYS A 85 -6.16 0.89 -1.47
C CYS A 85 -5.42 -0.13 -2.34
N LEU A 86 -5.75 -1.41 -2.17
CA LEU A 86 -5.30 -2.50 -3.04
C LEU A 86 -6.48 -3.05 -3.85
N LEU A 87 -6.45 -2.77 -5.16
CA LEU A 87 -7.39 -3.33 -6.13
C LEU A 87 -6.75 -4.56 -6.79
N GLN A 88 -7.36 -5.72 -6.57
CA GLN A 88 -6.93 -6.99 -7.16
C GLN A 88 -7.97 -7.48 -8.18
N ASN A 89 -7.53 -8.30 -9.13
CA ASN A 89 -8.40 -8.94 -10.12
C ASN A 89 -9.29 -7.95 -10.88
N ILE A 90 -8.74 -6.78 -11.22
CA ILE A 90 -9.48 -5.65 -11.81
C ILE A 90 -10.30 -6.10 -13.01
N ARG A 91 -9.71 -6.89 -13.92
CA ARG A 91 -10.38 -7.39 -15.12
C ARG A 91 -11.56 -8.29 -14.75
N GLU A 92 -11.37 -9.21 -13.82
CA GLU A 92 -12.40 -10.16 -13.42
C GLU A 92 -13.54 -9.45 -12.68
N GLU A 93 -13.22 -8.53 -11.79
CA GLU A 93 -14.20 -7.76 -11.01
C GLU A 93 -14.98 -6.78 -11.87
N SER A 94 -14.31 -6.07 -12.80
CA SER A 94 -14.99 -5.18 -13.74
C SER A 94 -15.97 -5.94 -14.64
N ASN A 95 -15.60 -7.14 -15.06
CA ASN A 95 -16.46 -7.97 -15.92
C ASN A 95 -17.67 -8.55 -15.17
N LYS A 96 -17.54 -8.84 -13.88
CA LYS A 96 -18.62 -9.42 -13.06
C LYS A 96 -19.57 -8.37 -12.49
N HIS A 97 -19.02 -7.26 -12.00
CA HIS A 97 -19.74 -6.31 -11.15
C HIS A 97 -19.73 -4.88 -11.72
N GLY A 98 -19.09 -4.66 -12.87
CA GLY A 98 -18.91 -3.34 -13.46
C GLY A 98 -17.80 -2.52 -12.81
N MET A 99 -17.48 -1.39 -13.42
CA MET A 99 -16.45 -0.47 -12.92
C MET A 99 -16.87 0.28 -11.65
N GLU A 100 -18.18 0.48 -11.45
CA GLU A 100 -18.74 1.19 -10.30
C GLU A 100 -18.32 0.51 -8.99
N LYS A 101 -18.34 -0.83 -8.94
CA LYS A 101 -17.92 -1.58 -7.75
C LYS A 101 -16.44 -1.40 -7.38
N LEU A 102 -15.57 -1.32 -8.39
CA LEU A 102 -14.14 -1.07 -8.17
C LEU A 102 -13.89 0.37 -7.72
N GLN A 103 -14.66 1.33 -8.26
CA GLN A 103 -14.60 2.72 -7.85
C GLN A 103 -15.06 2.91 -6.40
N GLU A 104 -16.16 2.26 -5.99
CA GLU A 104 -16.60 2.25 -4.59
C GLU A 104 -15.50 1.73 -3.66
N LYS A 105 -14.83 0.63 -4.04
CA LYS A 105 -13.72 0.07 -3.25
C LYS A 105 -12.50 0.99 -3.19
N PHE A 106 -12.25 1.77 -4.25
CA PHE A 106 -11.14 2.71 -4.28
C PHE A 106 -11.39 3.95 -3.41
N LEU A 107 -12.66 4.37 -3.28
CA LEU A 107 -13.06 5.58 -2.56
C LEU A 107 -13.51 5.33 -1.10
N SER A 108 -13.64 4.07 -0.69
CA SER A 108 -13.98 3.67 0.69
C SER A 108 -12.81 3.82 1.64
#